data_AF-A0A535T3B9-F1
#
_entry.id   AF-A0A535T3B9-F1
#
_cell.length_a   1.000
_cell.length_b   1.000
_cell.length_c   1.000
_cell.angle_alpha   90.00
_cell.angle_beta   90.00
_cell.angle_gamma   90.00
#
_symmetry.space_group_name_H-M   'P 1'
#
loop_
_entity.id
_entity.type
_entity.pdbx_description
1 polymer ?
#
loop_
_entity_poly.entity_id
_entity_poly.type
_entity_poly.pdbx_seq_one_letter_code
_entity_poly.pdbx_strand_id
1 'polypeptide(L)'
;MDAVGLRFGWLHIGFFHIELLHYYLVQDPGSSYSRPVIVDAHLDIAWNAISAGRGFLGEPAPGYVVSRSSLARGGVGLVFATLYTAPAHARRSMRTRFVYENAHEAGLMATAEVNYYKSCALPLIGDRQQLKRYVRGWRRGRLAAVLLMEGADPVESPAQLGAWVDRGVRIIGPAWGRTRYSGGTHAPGGLTALGVQLLKAMRRKKVILDISHMADRAVADAFELWRGPVMSSHSNARDLVPADRQITNATA
;
A
#
# COMPACT_ATOMS: atom_id res chain seq x y z
N MET A 1 -15.41 -75.09 -25.38
CA MET A 1 -16.19 -75.18 -24.13
C MET A 1 -16.38 -73.78 -23.64
N ASP A 2 -17.64 -73.37 -23.67
CA ASP A 2 -18.13 -72.00 -23.57
C ASP A 2 -18.01 -71.39 -22.16
N ALA A 3 -17.91 -70.06 -22.18
CA ALA A 3 -18.40 -69.09 -21.19
C ALA A 3 -17.71 -69.10 -19.80
N VAL A 4 -17.59 -68.00 -19.04
CA VAL A 4 -18.55 -66.93 -18.74
C VAL A 4 -17.81 -65.71 -18.16
N GLY A 5 -18.31 -64.52 -18.46
CA GLY A 5 -18.32 -63.36 -17.54
C GLY A 5 -17.17 -62.36 -17.69
N LEU A 6 -17.33 -61.04 -17.57
CA LEU A 6 -18.45 -60.08 -17.59
C LEU A 6 -17.74 -58.72 -17.41
N ARG A 7 -18.29 -57.67 -18.03
CA ARG A 7 -17.79 -56.29 -18.01
C ARG A 7 -17.79 -55.70 -16.59
N PHE A 8 -16.94 -54.70 -16.31
CA PHE A 8 -17.31 -53.27 -16.14
C PHE A 8 -16.09 -52.44 -15.68
N GLY A 9 -16.07 -51.18 -16.11
CA GLY A 9 -14.91 -50.29 -16.12
C GLY A 9 -14.49 -49.72 -14.77
N TRP A 10 -13.34 -49.05 -14.79
CA TRP A 10 -12.84 -48.22 -13.71
C TRP A 10 -12.46 -46.83 -14.22
N LEU A 11 -12.87 -45.86 -13.42
CA LEU A 11 -12.82 -44.41 -13.59
C LEU A 11 -11.40 -43.84 -13.80
N HIS A 12 -11.34 -42.75 -14.56
CA HIS A 12 -10.30 -41.73 -14.46
C HIS A 12 -10.38 -41.01 -13.10
N ILE A 13 -9.26 -40.90 -12.39
CA ILE A 13 -8.91 -39.72 -11.59
C ILE A 13 -7.41 -39.48 -11.77
N GLY A 14 -7.07 -38.34 -12.38
CA GLY A 14 -5.70 -37.90 -12.63
C GLY A 14 -4.97 -37.58 -11.33
N PHE A 15 -3.70 -37.99 -11.30
CA PHE A 15 -2.77 -37.73 -10.19
C PHE A 15 -2.43 -36.23 -10.08
N PHE A 16 -2.41 -35.76 -8.84
CA PHE A 16 -1.87 -34.46 -8.42
C PHE A 16 -0.38 -34.35 -8.79
N HIS A 17 0.01 -33.27 -9.47
CA HIS A 17 1.40 -32.86 -9.61
C HIS A 17 1.70 -31.76 -8.59
N ILE A 18 2.45 -32.10 -7.54
CA ILE A 18 3.05 -31.15 -6.60
C ILE A 18 4.43 -30.85 -7.17
N GLU A 19 4.62 -29.67 -7.77
CA GLU A 19 5.97 -29.15 -7.99
C GLU A 19 6.42 -28.36 -6.76
N LEU A 20 7.40 -28.96 -6.08
CA LEU A 20 8.32 -28.34 -5.15
C LEU A 20 8.98 -27.11 -5.82
N LEU A 21 8.58 -25.92 -5.39
CA LEU A 21 9.25 -24.67 -5.75
C LEU A 21 10.69 -24.69 -5.25
N HIS A 22 11.59 -24.95 -6.18
CA HIS A 22 13.01 -24.80 -6.04
C HIS A 22 13.35 -23.34 -5.71
N TYR A 23 13.98 -23.15 -4.56
CA TYR A 23 14.98 -22.12 -4.38
C TYR A 23 16.05 -22.24 -5.49
N TYR A 24 16.62 -21.11 -5.92
CA TYR A 24 17.66 -20.89 -6.94
C TYR A 24 17.18 -20.64 -8.38
N LEU A 25 16.88 -19.37 -8.67
CA LEU A 25 17.30 -18.74 -9.93
C LEU A 25 18.13 -17.49 -9.59
N VAL A 26 19.37 -17.77 -9.20
CA VAL A 26 20.50 -16.85 -9.30
C VAL A 26 20.89 -16.81 -10.78
N GLN A 27 20.79 -15.62 -11.39
CA GLN A 27 21.59 -15.15 -12.52
C GLN A 27 21.47 -15.92 -13.85
N ASP A 28 20.66 -15.39 -14.77
CA ASP A 28 20.89 -15.54 -16.21
C ASP A 28 21.86 -14.42 -16.67
N PRO A 29 23.08 -14.72 -17.16
CA PRO A 29 24.05 -13.73 -17.62
C PRO A 29 23.84 -13.26 -19.07
N GLY A 30 22.85 -13.79 -19.80
CA GLY A 30 22.77 -13.65 -21.26
C GLY A 30 21.79 -12.62 -21.82
N SER A 31 20.81 -12.15 -21.04
CA SER A 31 19.91 -11.09 -21.49
C SER A 31 20.37 -9.73 -20.94
N SER A 32 20.41 -8.72 -21.82
CA SER A 32 20.53 -7.32 -21.43
C SER A 32 19.31 -6.96 -20.58
N TYR A 33 19.37 -7.26 -19.27
CA TYR A 33 18.41 -6.75 -18.32
C TYR A 33 18.64 -5.24 -18.27
N SER A 34 17.85 -4.48 -19.02
CA SER A 34 17.53 -3.11 -18.58
C SER A 34 17.01 -3.29 -17.16
N ARG A 35 17.80 -2.93 -16.13
CA ARG A 35 17.40 -3.16 -14.74
C ARG A 35 16.00 -2.57 -14.56
N PRO A 36 14.97 -3.39 -14.29
CA PRO A 36 13.62 -2.88 -14.19
C PRO A 36 13.59 -1.83 -13.09
N VAL A 37 12.83 -0.77 -13.32
CA VAL A 37 12.64 0.30 -12.34
C VAL A 37 12.11 -0.31 -11.04
N ILE A 38 12.82 -0.16 -9.93
CA ILE A 38 12.30 -0.60 -8.64
C ILE A 38 11.20 0.39 -8.22
N VAL A 39 10.04 -0.16 -7.88
CA VAL A 39 8.91 0.57 -7.32
C VAL A 39 8.78 0.18 -5.86
N ASP A 40 8.92 1.15 -4.97
CA ASP A 40 8.61 0.96 -3.55
C ASP A 40 7.17 1.42 -3.30
N ALA A 41 6.34 0.54 -2.74
CA ALA A 41 4.92 0.81 -2.57
C ALA A 41 4.58 1.54 -1.26
N HIS A 42 5.54 1.86 -0.38
CA HIS A 42 5.23 2.51 0.89
C HIS A 42 6.45 3.15 1.59
N LEU A 43 6.59 4.48 1.53
CA LEU A 43 7.64 5.20 2.26
C LEU A 43 7.12 6.43 3.03
N ASP A 44 7.29 6.40 4.36
CA ASP A 44 6.94 7.46 5.33
C ASP A 44 7.90 8.66 5.34
N ILE A 45 8.20 9.18 4.16
CA ILE A 45 9.17 10.25 3.96
C ILE A 45 8.70 11.54 4.65
N ALA A 46 7.49 12.02 4.33
CA ALA A 46 7.00 13.30 4.84
C ALA A 46 6.73 13.25 6.34
N TRP A 47 6.13 12.18 6.85
CA TRP A 47 5.97 11.95 8.28
C TRP A 47 7.30 12.03 9.04
N ASN A 48 8.34 11.32 8.60
CA ASN A 48 9.66 11.35 9.25
C ASN A 48 10.30 12.74 9.21
N ALA A 49 10.14 13.46 8.10
CA ALA A 49 10.67 14.81 7.96
C ALA A 49 9.98 15.81 8.88
N ILE A 50 8.65 15.80 8.92
CA ILE A 50 7.86 16.79 9.67
C ILE A 50 7.84 16.47 11.17
N SER A 51 7.63 15.21 11.55
CA SER A 51 7.48 14.82 12.96
C SER A 51 8.81 14.73 13.71
N ALA A 52 9.90 14.40 13.02
CA ALA A 52 11.18 14.05 13.64
C ALA A 52 12.39 14.81 13.04
N GLY A 53 12.17 15.72 12.09
CA GLY A 53 13.25 16.50 11.46
C GLY A 53 14.16 15.67 10.54
N ARG A 54 13.75 14.46 10.15
CA ARG A 54 14.55 13.56 9.31
C ARG A 54 14.30 13.86 7.83
N GLY A 55 14.96 14.90 7.34
CA GLY A 55 14.75 15.41 6.00
C GLY A 55 15.12 14.42 4.88
N PHE A 56 14.44 14.55 3.75
CA PHE A 56 14.59 13.68 2.58
C PHE A 56 15.72 14.10 1.62
N LEU A 57 16.07 15.39 1.59
CA LEU A 57 16.98 15.95 0.58
C LEU A 57 18.47 15.75 0.90
N GLY A 58 18.82 15.59 2.18
CA GLY A 58 20.18 15.33 2.64
C GLY A 58 20.53 13.84 2.64
N GLU A 59 21.63 13.49 3.30
CA GLU A 59 21.89 12.08 3.62
C GLU A 59 20.92 11.57 4.70
N PRO A 60 20.64 10.26 4.74
CA PRO A 60 19.74 9.70 5.74
C PRO A 60 20.19 10.03 7.16
N ALA A 61 19.22 10.28 8.05
CA ALA A 61 19.51 10.45 9.48
C ALA A 61 20.16 9.18 10.06
N PRO A 62 20.98 9.27 11.13
CA PRO A 62 21.58 8.09 11.76
C PRO A 62 20.53 7.03 12.14
N GLY A 63 20.75 5.78 11.70
CA GLY A 63 19.81 4.68 11.89
C GLY A 63 18.68 4.58 10.86
N TYR A 64 18.65 5.46 9.85
CA TYR A 64 17.68 5.47 8.75
C TYR A 64 18.39 5.23 7.42
N VAL A 65 17.64 4.71 6.43
CA VAL A 65 18.19 4.32 5.13
C VAL A 65 17.58 5.07 3.95
N VAL A 66 16.55 5.89 4.20
CA VAL A 66 15.78 6.56 3.14
C VAL A 66 16.20 8.03 3.03
N SER A 67 16.70 8.39 1.86
CA SER A 67 16.86 9.76 1.37
C SER A 67 16.74 9.77 -0.15
N ARG A 68 16.67 10.97 -0.76
CA ARG A 68 16.69 11.06 -2.23
C ARG A 68 17.95 10.41 -2.81
N SER A 69 19.10 10.63 -2.20
CA SER A 69 20.38 10.09 -2.66
C SER A 69 20.45 8.57 -2.48
N SER A 70 19.97 8.03 -1.37
CA SER A 70 19.99 6.58 -1.14
C SER A 70 19.04 5.82 -2.07
N LEU A 71 17.82 6.32 -2.31
CA LEU A 71 16.88 5.75 -3.26
C LEU A 71 17.43 5.76 -4.69
N ALA A 72 18.00 6.89 -5.11
CA ALA A 72 18.63 7.03 -6.41
C ALA A 72 19.81 6.05 -6.60
N ARG A 73 20.69 5.92 -5.58
CA ARG A 73 21.80 4.95 -5.58
C ARG A 73 21.28 3.51 -5.62
N GLY A 74 20.23 3.21 -4.87
CA GLY A 74 19.55 1.91 -4.83
C GLY A 74 18.80 1.54 -6.12
N GLY A 75 18.63 2.48 -7.06
CA GLY A 75 17.88 2.24 -8.30
C GLY A 75 16.37 2.27 -8.14
N VAL A 76 15.87 2.78 -7.01
CA VAL A 76 14.44 3.05 -6.80
C VAL A 76 14.04 4.23 -7.67
N GLY A 77 13.04 4.02 -8.53
CA GLY A 77 12.57 5.03 -9.46
C GLY A 77 11.19 5.58 -9.14
N LEU A 78 10.30 4.76 -8.60
CA LEU A 78 8.97 5.19 -8.21
C LEU A 78 8.73 4.80 -6.76
N VAL A 79 8.17 5.72 -5.98
CA VAL A 79 7.79 5.46 -4.59
C VAL A 79 6.33 5.80 -4.39
N PHE A 80 5.65 5.12 -3.49
CA PHE A 80 4.39 5.62 -2.98
C PHE A 80 4.70 6.44 -1.73
N ALA A 81 4.64 7.76 -1.92
CA ALA A 81 4.90 8.76 -0.91
C ALA A 81 3.68 8.82 0.01
N THR A 82 3.84 8.30 1.23
CA THR A 82 2.73 8.14 2.16
C THR A 82 2.41 9.48 2.84
N LEU A 83 1.12 9.69 3.11
CA LEU A 83 0.59 10.67 4.03
C LEU A 83 0.13 9.88 5.24
N TYR A 84 0.90 9.94 6.33
CA TYR A 84 0.61 9.22 7.55
C TYR A 84 0.48 10.19 8.71
N THR A 85 -0.59 10.04 9.49
CA THR A 85 -0.83 10.88 10.67
C THR A 85 -1.08 10.01 11.89
N ALA A 86 -0.32 10.23 12.96
CA ALA A 86 -0.50 9.45 14.19
C ALA A 86 -1.66 9.99 15.03
N PRO A 87 -2.61 9.14 15.47
CA PRO A 87 -3.64 9.54 16.41
C PRO A 87 -3.07 9.75 17.82
N ALA A 88 -3.76 10.55 18.65
CA ALA A 88 -3.32 10.86 20.01
C ALA A 88 -3.10 9.62 20.91
N HIS A 89 -3.88 8.55 20.71
CA HIS A 89 -3.70 7.31 21.46
C HIS A 89 -2.39 6.57 21.11
N ALA A 90 -1.79 6.84 19.94
CA ALA A 90 -0.51 6.30 19.53
C ALA A 90 0.70 7.08 20.07
N ARG A 91 0.48 8.21 20.76
CA ARG A 91 1.53 9.08 21.33
C ARG A 91 2.59 8.31 22.10
N ARG A 92 2.17 7.38 22.97
CA ARG A 92 3.07 6.58 23.81
C ARG A 92 3.82 5.51 23.02
N SER A 93 3.12 4.72 22.21
CA SER A 93 3.74 3.63 21.44
C SER A 93 4.71 4.14 20.37
N MET A 94 4.37 5.24 19.70
CA MET A 94 5.20 5.85 18.67
C MET A 94 6.23 6.85 19.21
N ARG A 95 6.21 7.15 20.52
CA ARG A 95 7.12 8.12 21.18
C ARG A 95 7.19 9.47 20.44
N THR A 96 6.03 9.96 19.98
CA THR A 96 5.92 11.22 19.22
C THR A 96 4.95 12.17 19.90
N ARG A 97 5.22 13.47 19.86
CA ARG A 97 4.25 14.51 20.27
C ARG A 97 3.41 15.04 19.10
N PHE A 98 3.81 14.72 17.87
CA PHE A 98 3.14 15.13 16.66
C PHE A 98 1.96 14.17 16.42
N VAL A 99 0.80 14.48 16.97
CA VAL A 99 -0.40 13.63 16.91
C VAL A 99 -1.64 14.48 16.67
N TYR A 100 -2.69 13.89 16.09
CA TYR A 100 -4.00 14.53 15.98
C TYR A 100 -4.98 14.01 17.04
N GLU A 101 -5.94 14.83 17.44
CA GLU A 101 -7.05 14.49 18.33
C GLU A 101 -8.39 14.40 17.58
N ASN A 102 -8.49 15.05 16.41
CA ASN A 102 -9.68 15.03 15.58
C ASN A 102 -9.33 14.96 14.07
N ALA A 103 -10.35 14.72 13.25
CA ALA A 103 -10.21 14.59 11.81
C ALA A 103 -9.66 15.85 11.12
N HIS A 104 -9.99 17.03 11.64
CA HIS A 104 -9.53 18.28 11.07
C HIS A 104 -8.02 18.45 11.24
N GLU A 105 -7.50 18.18 12.44
CA GLU A 105 -6.07 18.14 12.72
C GLU A 105 -5.34 17.10 11.85
N ALA A 106 -5.91 15.89 11.69
CA ALA A 106 -5.37 14.88 10.77
C ALA A 106 -5.29 15.43 9.32
N GLY A 107 -6.34 16.14 8.88
CA GLY A 107 -6.39 16.81 7.58
C GLY A 107 -5.31 17.88 7.40
N LEU A 108 -5.06 18.69 8.44
CA LEU A 108 -4.00 19.70 8.44
C LEU A 108 -2.60 19.06 8.36
N MET A 109 -2.36 18.01 9.14
CA MET A 109 -1.09 17.28 9.15
C MET A 109 -0.82 16.64 7.78
N ALA A 110 -1.77 15.90 7.21
CA ALA A 110 -1.62 15.30 5.89
C ALA A 110 -1.48 16.36 4.77
N THR A 111 -2.11 17.52 4.91
CA THR A 111 -1.91 18.64 3.97
C THR A 111 -0.48 19.17 4.05
N ALA A 112 0.11 19.27 5.25
CA ALA A 112 1.51 19.65 5.42
C ALA A 112 2.45 18.64 4.74
N GLU A 113 2.15 17.34 4.82
CA GLU A 113 2.92 16.28 4.15
C GLU A 113 2.86 16.39 2.61
N VAL A 114 1.67 16.65 2.03
CA VAL A 114 1.55 16.95 0.59
C VAL A 114 2.45 18.12 0.19
N ASN A 115 2.45 19.19 0.99
CA ASN A 115 3.26 20.38 0.73
C ASN A 115 4.77 20.10 0.89
N TYR A 116 5.15 19.22 1.82
CA TYR A 116 6.52 18.76 1.96
C TYR A 116 7.03 18.02 0.71
N TYR A 117 6.22 17.12 0.15
CA TYR A 117 6.60 16.44 -1.10
C TYR A 117 6.78 17.41 -2.27
N LYS A 118 5.92 18.42 -2.36
CA LYS A 118 6.04 19.49 -3.37
C LYS A 118 7.30 20.32 -3.18
N SER A 119 7.64 20.68 -1.93
CA SER A 119 8.85 21.48 -1.64
C SER A 119 10.15 20.72 -1.90
N CYS A 120 10.13 19.37 -1.81
CA CYS A 120 11.26 18.53 -2.19
C CYS A 120 11.51 18.48 -3.71
N ALA A 121 10.67 19.12 -4.53
CA ALA A 121 10.66 18.98 -5.99
C ALA A 121 10.57 17.51 -6.42
N LEU A 122 9.77 16.70 -5.71
CA LEU A 122 9.50 15.31 -6.06
C LEU A 122 8.31 15.27 -7.04
N PRO A 123 8.50 14.83 -8.30
CA PRO A 123 7.40 14.77 -9.26
C PRO A 123 6.30 13.84 -8.77
N LEU A 124 5.08 14.37 -8.64
CA LEU A 124 3.90 13.60 -8.24
C LEU A 124 3.14 13.14 -9.49
N ILE A 125 3.04 11.82 -9.65
CA ILE A 125 2.30 11.16 -10.72
C ILE A 125 0.86 10.97 -10.26
N GLY A 126 -0.05 11.73 -10.88
CA GLY A 126 -1.47 11.75 -10.61
C GLY A 126 -2.33 11.11 -11.71
N ASP A 127 -1.77 10.58 -12.79
CA ASP A 127 -2.58 9.88 -13.79
C ASP A 127 -1.79 8.86 -14.61
N ARG A 128 -2.52 8.04 -15.37
CA ARG A 128 -1.98 6.99 -16.22
C ARG A 128 -1.10 7.54 -17.35
N GLN A 129 -1.38 8.73 -17.86
CA GLN A 129 -0.61 9.34 -18.95
C GLN A 129 0.76 9.83 -18.43
N GLN A 130 0.77 10.49 -17.27
CA GLN A 130 1.98 10.87 -16.54
C GLN A 130 2.83 9.64 -16.19
N LEU A 131 2.21 8.57 -15.68
CA LEU A 131 2.92 7.32 -15.39
C LEU A 131 3.55 6.71 -16.64
N LYS A 132 2.79 6.61 -17.75
CA LYS A 132 3.31 6.10 -19.03
C LYS A 132 4.49 6.94 -19.55
N ARG A 133 4.40 8.27 -19.47
CA ARG A 133 5.52 9.16 -19.86
C ARG A 133 6.73 8.97 -18.96
N TYR A 134 6.50 8.84 -17.65
CA TYR A 134 7.57 8.64 -16.68
C TYR A 134 8.34 7.35 -16.92
N VAL A 135 7.62 6.22 -17.03
CA VAL A 135 8.21 4.89 -17.24
C VAL A 135 8.98 4.83 -18.57
N ARG A 136 8.41 5.36 -19.66
CA ARG A 136 9.08 5.40 -20.97
C ARG A 136 10.40 6.18 -20.98
N GLY A 137 10.49 7.24 -20.18
CA GLY A 137 11.65 8.12 -20.10
C GLY A 137 12.46 7.96 -18.80
N TRP A 138 12.26 6.86 -18.07
CA TRP A 138 12.96 6.65 -16.82
C TRP A 138 14.44 6.34 -17.07
N ARG A 139 15.29 6.87 -16.19
CA ARG A 139 16.70 6.49 -16.10
C ARG A 139 17.12 6.47 -14.63
N ARG A 140 18.14 5.68 -14.30
CA ARG A 140 18.68 5.61 -12.95
C ARG A 140 19.00 7.01 -12.41
N GLY A 141 18.70 7.24 -11.14
CA GLY A 141 18.84 8.55 -10.50
C GLY A 141 17.60 9.46 -10.63
N ARG A 142 16.63 9.13 -11.50
CA ARG A 142 15.31 9.77 -11.44
C ARG A 142 14.44 9.10 -10.39
N LEU A 143 13.72 9.94 -9.65
CA LEU A 143 12.70 9.53 -8.71
C LEU A 143 11.40 10.31 -8.97
N ALA A 144 10.28 9.62 -8.90
CA ALA A 144 8.94 10.22 -8.84
C ALA A 144 8.13 9.52 -7.76
N ALA A 145 6.97 10.07 -7.43
CA ALA A 145 6.08 9.49 -6.44
C ALA A 145 4.62 9.44 -6.89
N VAL A 146 3.88 8.48 -6.35
CA VAL A 146 2.41 8.49 -6.29
C VAL A 146 2.02 8.76 -4.85
N LEU A 147 1.02 9.60 -4.59
CA LEU A 147 0.58 9.86 -3.22
C LEU A 147 -0.36 8.75 -2.72
N LEU A 148 -0.03 8.22 -1.54
CA LEU A 148 -0.79 7.21 -0.80
C LEU A 148 -1.17 7.81 0.56
N MET A 149 -2.41 7.63 1.02
CA MET A 149 -2.82 8.02 2.37
C MET A 149 -2.97 6.77 3.24
N GLU A 150 -2.19 6.68 4.31
CA GLU A 150 -2.22 5.58 5.28
C GLU A 150 -3.07 5.97 6.48
N GLY A 151 -4.22 5.29 6.64
CA GLY A 151 -5.27 5.71 7.56
C GLY A 151 -6.04 6.90 6.99
N ALA A 152 -7.34 6.71 6.75
CA ALA A 152 -8.15 7.71 6.05
C ALA A 152 -8.70 8.84 6.95
N ASP A 153 -8.26 8.94 8.21
CA ASP A 153 -8.74 9.97 9.12
C ASP A 153 -8.54 11.43 8.66
N PRO A 154 -7.52 11.78 7.85
CA PRO A 154 -7.43 13.11 7.21
C PRO A 154 -8.58 13.45 6.26
N VAL A 155 -9.30 12.46 5.73
CA VAL A 155 -10.55 12.69 5.00
C VAL A 155 -11.64 12.96 6.04
N GLU A 156 -11.98 14.21 6.33
CA GLU A 156 -12.98 14.51 7.37
C GLU A 156 -14.36 13.95 6.99
N SER A 157 -14.71 14.08 5.70
CA SER A 157 -15.93 13.56 5.10
C SER A 157 -15.66 12.95 3.71
N PRO A 158 -16.32 11.85 3.31
CA PRO A 158 -16.23 11.28 1.97
C PRO A 158 -16.50 12.27 0.83
N ALA A 159 -17.22 13.37 1.09
CA ALA A 159 -17.43 14.45 0.12
C ALA A 159 -16.14 15.21 -0.25
N GLN A 160 -15.17 15.29 0.67
CA GLN A 160 -13.88 15.95 0.46
C GLN A 160 -12.92 15.15 -0.41
N LEU A 161 -13.24 13.89 -0.75
CA LEU A 161 -12.34 13.03 -1.51
C LEU A 161 -11.91 13.65 -2.85
N GLY A 162 -12.79 14.40 -3.51
CA GLY A 162 -12.44 15.14 -4.72
C GLY A 162 -11.25 16.07 -4.49
N ALA A 163 -11.27 16.84 -3.41
CA ALA A 163 -10.21 17.78 -3.07
C ALA A 163 -8.89 17.07 -2.69
N TRP A 164 -8.93 15.84 -2.16
CA TRP A 164 -7.74 15.02 -1.93
C TRP A 164 -7.15 14.49 -3.24
N VAL A 165 -8.01 14.09 -4.17
CA VAL A 165 -7.59 13.70 -5.53
C VAL A 165 -6.98 14.89 -6.27
N ASP A 166 -7.55 16.09 -6.15
CA ASP A 166 -6.99 17.31 -6.75
C ASP A 166 -5.61 17.67 -6.15
N ARG A 167 -5.38 17.33 -4.87
CA ARG A 167 -4.06 17.44 -4.22
C ARG A 167 -3.05 16.38 -4.69
N GLY A 168 -3.51 15.32 -5.36
CA GLY A 168 -2.67 14.28 -5.96
C GLY A 168 -2.83 12.88 -5.36
N VAL A 169 -3.66 12.69 -4.33
CA VAL A 169 -3.88 11.36 -3.70
C VAL A 169 -4.47 10.39 -4.72
N ARG A 170 -3.89 9.18 -4.82
CA ARG A 170 -4.35 8.12 -5.73
C ARG A 170 -4.59 6.77 -5.08
N ILE A 171 -4.05 6.58 -3.88
CA ILE A 171 -4.18 5.35 -3.10
C ILE A 171 -4.62 5.76 -1.70
N ILE A 172 -5.59 5.04 -1.13
CA ILE A 172 -6.00 5.24 0.27
C ILE A 172 -6.12 3.87 0.94
N GLY A 173 -5.40 3.72 2.04
CA GLY A 173 -5.61 2.67 3.03
C GLY A 173 -6.58 3.18 4.11
N PRO A 174 -7.80 2.64 4.22
CA PRO A 174 -8.77 3.12 5.21
C PRO A 174 -8.35 2.89 6.66
N ALA A 175 -7.38 1.99 6.90
CA ALA A 175 -6.95 1.54 8.21
C ALA A 175 -5.47 1.86 8.50
N TRP A 176 -5.14 1.85 9.79
CA TRP A 176 -3.80 1.72 10.36
C TRP A 176 -3.95 0.83 11.61
N GLY A 177 -4.09 1.45 12.78
CA GLY A 177 -4.94 0.91 13.85
C GLY A 177 -6.43 1.08 13.51
N ARG A 178 -7.28 1.26 14.53
CA ARG A 178 -8.67 1.65 14.30
C ARG A 178 -8.74 3.11 13.84
N THR A 179 -9.41 3.34 12.72
CA THR A 179 -9.75 4.69 12.22
C THR A 179 -11.26 4.92 12.34
N ARG A 180 -11.75 6.10 11.97
CA ARG A 180 -13.20 6.34 11.85
C ARG A 180 -13.87 5.52 10.73
N TYR A 181 -13.07 4.96 9.81
CA TYR A 181 -13.53 4.28 8.61
C TYR A 181 -13.48 2.75 8.70
N SER A 182 -12.50 2.20 9.43
CA SER A 182 -12.21 0.77 9.40
C SER A 182 -11.63 0.27 10.72
N GLY A 183 -11.93 -0.99 11.05
CA GLY A 183 -11.07 -1.78 11.93
C GLY A 183 -9.69 -2.00 11.29
N GLY A 184 -8.67 -2.18 12.11
CA GLY A 184 -7.29 -2.27 11.65
C GLY A 184 -6.38 -3.11 12.55
N THR A 185 -5.08 -2.97 12.37
CA THR A 185 -4.06 -3.73 13.11
C THR A 185 -4.17 -3.48 14.61
N HIS A 186 -4.17 -4.56 15.39
CA HIS A 186 -4.35 -4.55 16.85
C HIS A 186 -5.66 -3.90 17.34
N ALA A 187 -6.59 -3.64 16.43
CA ALA A 187 -7.89 -3.07 16.72
C ALA A 187 -8.93 -3.63 15.74
N PRO A 188 -9.23 -4.94 15.83
CA PRO A 188 -10.05 -5.65 14.86
C PRO A 188 -11.47 -5.07 14.79
N GLY A 189 -12.09 -5.22 13.62
CA GLY A 189 -13.43 -4.70 13.34
C GLY A 189 -13.71 -4.71 11.85
N GLY A 190 -14.97 -4.46 11.50
CA GLY A 190 -15.41 -4.30 10.11
C GLY A 190 -15.23 -2.87 9.58
N LEU A 191 -15.77 -2.62 8.40
CA LEU A 191 -15.98 -1.26 7.92
C LEU A 191 -17.07 -0.57 8.73
N THR A 192 -16.88 0.72 9.02
CA THR A 192 -17.95 1.54 9.59
C THR A 192 -18.92 2.00 8.50
N ALA A 193 -20.09 2.54 8.86
CA ALA A 193 -20.98 3.19 7.90
C ALA A 193 -20.27 4.31 7.11
N LEU A 194 -19.39 5.05 7.78
CA LEU A 194 -18.55 6.07 7.15
C LEU A 194 -17.50 5.44 6.22
N GLY A 195 -16.91 4.30 6.61
CA GLY A 195 -16.07 3.43 5.78
C GLY A 195 -16.71 3.06 4.44
N VAL A 196 -17.95 2.56 4.50
CA VAL A 196 -18.73 2.21 3.31
C VAL A 196 -18.94 3.42 2.40
N GLN A 197 -19.23 4.60 2.97
CA GLN A 197 -19.37 5.84 2.18
C GLN A 197 -18.05 6.27 1.53
N LEU A 198 -16.93 6.13 2.24
CA LEU A 198 -15.59 6.42 1.71
C LEU A 198 -15.26 5.51 0.53
N LEU A 199 -15.46 4.20 0.65
CA LEU A 199 -15.22 3.26 -0.45
C LEU A 199 -16.08 3.60 -1.68
N LYS A 200 -17.35 3.96 -1.50
CA LYS A 200 -18.20 4.44 -2.61
C LYS A 200 -17.63 5.70 -3.27
N ALA A 201 -17.12 6.65 -2.49
CA ALA A 201 -16.48 7.85 -3.01
C ALA A 201 -15.17 7.52 -3.75
N MET A 202 -14.31 6.67 -3.18
CA MET A 202 -13.06 6.20 -3.78
C MET A 202 -13.30 5.55 -5.14
N ARG A 203 -14.31 4.69 -5.24
CA ARG A 203 -14.72 4.07 -6.51
C ARG A 203 -15.11 5.11 -7.56
N ARG A 204 -15.94 6.11 -7.20
CA ARG A 204 -16.34 7.20 -8.13
C ARG A 204 -15.14 8.01 -8.60
N LYS A 205 -14.15 8.21 -7.74
CA LYS A 205 -12.95 9.00 -8.03
C LYS A 205 -11.76 8.16 -8.55
N LYS A 206 -11.95 6.85 -8.76
CA LYS A 206 -10.92 5.92 -9.26
C LYS A 206 -9.65 5.89 -8.38
N VAL A 207 -9.83 6.03 -7.07
CA VAL A 207 -8.78 5.86 -6.06
C VAL A 207 -8.59 4.37 -5.78
N ILE A 208 -7.35 3.93 -5.66
CA ILE A 208 -7.00 2.52 -5.37
C ILE A 208 -7.24 2.26 -3.88
N LEU A 209 -7.84 1.10 -3.58
CA LEU A 209 -7.98 0.62 -2.20
C LEU A 209 -6.69 -0.11 -1.79
N ASP A 210 -6.03 0.37 -0.74
CA ASP A 210 -4.95 -0.35 -0.07
C ASP A 210 -5.51 -1.10 1.14
N ILE A 211 -5.36 -2.42 1.17
CA ILE A 211 -5.84 -3.28 2.26
C ILE A 211 -4.80 -3.50 3.35
N SER A 212 -3.59 -2.94 3.20
CA SER A 212 -2.61 -2.95 4.29
C SER A 212 -3.25 -2.37 5.55
N HIS A 213 -2.92 -2.94 6.70
CA HIS A 213 -3.50 -2.65 8.00
C HIS A 213 -4.97 -3.01 8.22
N MET A 214 -5.80 -3.22 7.19
CA MET A 214 -7.20 -3.54 7.39
C MET A 214 -7.34 -4.87 8.14
N ALA A 215 -8.21 -4.90 9.15
CA ALA A 215 -8.55 -6.15 9.84
C ALA A 215 -9.31 -7.08 8.88
N ASP A 216 -9.20 -8.39 9.08
CA ASP A 216 -9.82 -9.41 8.19
C ASP A 216 -11.29 -9.16 7.91
N ARG A 217 -12.06 -8.81 8.95
CA ARG A 217 -13.48 -8.48 8.81
C ARG A 217 -13.69 -7.25 7.92
N ALA A 218 -12.89 -6.20 8.07
CA ALA A 218 -12.98 -5.03 7.23
C ALA A 218 -12.59 -5.33 5.77
N VAL A 219 -11.62 -6.22 5.54
CA VAL A 219 -11.28 -6.70 4.20
C VAL A 219 -12.45 -7.45 3.57
N ALA A 220 -13.09 -8.35 4.32
CA ALA A 220 -14.28 -9.08 3.86
C ALA A 220 -15.43 -8.10 3.49
N ASP A 221 -15.78 -7.18 4.40
CA ASP A 221 -16.79 -6.15 4.17
C ASP A 221 -16.45 -5.29 2.92
N ALA A 222 -15.17 -4.96 2.72
CA ALA A 222 -14.72 -4.21 1.55
C ALA A 222 -14.90 -5.01 0.26
N PHE A 223 -14.55 -6.30 0.25
CA PHE A 223 -14.63 -7.17 -0.94
C PHE A 223 -16.08 -7.42 -1.38
N GLU A 224 -17.05 -7.40 -0.47
CA GLU A 224 -18.47 -7.45 -0.83
C GLU A 224 -18.89 -6.29 -1.76
N LEU A 225 -18.32 -5.10 -1.55
CA LEU A 225 -18.77 -3.85 -2.18
C LEU A 225 -17.79 -3.29 -3.25
N TRP A 226 -16.50 -3.58 -3.12
CA TRP A 226 -15.44 -3.00 -3.92
C TRP A 226 -15.30 -3.69 -5.28
N ARG A 227 -15.25 -2.90 -6.35
CA ARG A 227 -15.10 -3.38 -7.74
C ARG A 227 -14.03 -2.58 -8.50
N GLY A 228 -13.07 -2.02 -7.77
CA GLY A 228 -11.93 -1.27 -8.32
C GLY A 228 -10.61 -2.00 -8.09
N PRO A 229 -9.46 -1.39 -8.47
CA PRO A 229 -8.16 -1.94 -8.12
C PRO A 229 -7.97 -2.03 -6.61
N VAL A 230 -7.37 -3.12 -6.16
CA VAL A 230 -6.95 -3.39 -4.78
C VAL A 230 -5.44 -3.58 -4.78
N MET A 231 -4.78 -3.19 -3.70
CA MET A 231 -3.39 -3.51 -3.43
C MET A 231 -3.17 -3.73 -1.94
N SER A 232 -2.05 -4.35 -1.60
CA SER A 232 -1.47 -4.32 -0.25
C SER A 232 -0.11 -3.65 -0.38
N SER A 233 0.01 -2.38 0.01
CA SER A 233 1.25 -1.62 -0.15
C SER A 233 2.41 -2.15 0.70
N HIS A 234 2.13 -2.69 1.89
CA HIS A 234 3.17 -3.19 2.79
C HIS A 234 2.62 -4.26 3.75
N SER A 235 2.61 -5.51 3.29
CA SER A 235 2.25 -6.65 4.13
C SER A 235 2.99 -7.89 3.67
N ASN A 236 3.18 -8.83 4.60
CA ASN A 236 3.77 -10.14 4.34
C ASN A 236 2.67 -11.21 4.31
N ALA A 237 3.05 -12.45 3.98
CA ALA A 237 2.20 -13.61 4.13
C ALA A 237 2.06 -14.00 5.62
N ARG A 238 0.82 -14.12 6.10
CA ARG A 238 0.53 -14.47 7.50
C ARG A 238 1.03 -15.86 7.88
N ASP A 239 1.05 -16.78 6.93
CA ASP A 239 1.56 -18.14 7.11
C ASP A 239 3.07 -18.18 7.42
N LEU A 240 3.82 -17.17 6.98
CA LEU A 240 5.27 -17.05 7.23
C LEU A 240 5.59 -16.18 8.45
N VAL A 241 4.82 -15.10 8.65
CA VAL A 241 4.98 -14.17 9.77
C VAL A 241 3.62 -14.04 10.47
N PRO A 242 3.35 -14.86 11.50
CA PRO A 242 2.05 -14.86 12.16
C PRO A 242 1.78 -13.53 12.89
N ALA A 243 0.95 -12.68 12.31
CA ALA A 243 0.39 -11.47 12.94
C ALA A 243 -0.88 -11.01 12.21
N ASP A 244 -1.77 -10.32 12.92
CA ASP A 244 -3.02 -9.75 12.40
C ASP A 244 -2.80 -8.67 11.31
N ARG A 245 -1.61 -8.07 11.28
CA ARG A 245 -1.18 -7.13 10.24
C ARG A 245 -0.92 -7.78 8.88
N GLN A 246 -0.67 -9.09 8.82
CA GLN A 246 -0.26 -9.79 7.60
C GLN A 246 -1.46 -10.36 6.84
N ILE A 247 -1.29 -10.63 5.54
CA ILE A 247 -2.37 -11.09 4.65
C ILE A 247 -2.53 -12.60 4.73
N THR A 248 -3.77 -13.08 4.84
CA THR A 248 -4.09 -14.52 4.81
C THR A 248 -4.09 -15.06 3.38
N ASN A 249 -3.90 -16.38 3.23
CA ASN A 249 -4.06 -17.03 1.92
C ASN A 249 -5.47 -16.88 1.32
N ALA A 250 -6.51 -16.76 2.15
CA ALA A 250 -7.88 -16.55 1.66
C ALA A 250 -8.10 -15.14 1.11
N THR A 251 -7.31 -14.17 1.56
CA THR A 251 -7.37 -12.78 1.10
C THR A 251 -6.58 -12.56 -0.20
N ALA A 252 -5.46 -13.27 -0.39
CA ALA A 252 -4.56 -13.14 -1.52
C ALA A 252 -5.11 -13.82 -2.79
#